data_AF-A0A9E4KAK7-F1
#
_entry.id   AF-A0A9E4KAK7-F1
#
_cell.length_a   1.000
_cell.length_b   1.000
_cell.length_c   1.000
_cell.angle_alpha   90.00
_cell.angle_beta   90.00
_cell.angle_gamma   90.00
#
_symmetry.space_group_name_H-M   'P 1'
#
loop_
_entity.id
_entity.type
_entity.pdbx_description
1 polymer ?
#
loop_
_entity_poly.entity_id
_entity_poly.type
_entity_poly.pdbx_seq_one_letter_code
_entity_poly.pdbx_strand_id
1 'polypeptide(L)'
;MRSYSNPKAAKYIITSLLFTTSITATSLTLAQDGEPDGNRYYLERFYQQDISAAKAYLGMLGKLKEQRDEEDSEKENEDEKITIIDVRDATEYRMGHPKKAIHMPYPRIYRECVDNLRTEDGACASSTVYQVRQDPESLFLQIEEKIEDKQTPIATLCRTGFRSVLVANIISKPTTICDLKGYTDSEYDDCVATYQDRGYANVSNIWQGFVGQPMAGIISSSGSRYVVGDDQTLTDLTLADGSMAKGFVAYDLDLNNDGIISSDDKDGWRYHQSLPYTTKMKRKLINAEADAMGYYDLP
;
A
#
# COMPACT_ATOMS: atom_id res chain seq x y z
N MET A 1 10.75 -37.85 82.39
CA MET A 1 12.18 -37.81 82.78
C MET A 1 12.95 -37.11 81.67
N ARG A 2 13.65 -36.01 82.03
CA ARG A 2 14.60 -35.18 81.24
C ARG A 2 13.99 -34.42 80.04
N SER A 3 14.18 -33.13 79.83
CA SER A 3 14.97 -32.08 80.52
C SER A 3 14.39 -30.72 80.12
N TYR A 4 14.27 -29.78 81.07
CA TYR A 4 14.10 -28.36 80.80
C TYR A 4 15.44 -27.76 80.36
N SER A 5 15.45 -26.88 79.35
CA SER A 5 16.14 -25.59 79.45
C SER A 5 15.56 -24.59 78.43
N ASN A 6 15.30 -23.40 78.93
CA ASN A 6 15.07 -22.14 78.20
C ASN A 6 16.04 -21.17 78.93
N PRO A 7 16.83 -20.27 78.28
CA PRO A 7 16.26 -19.01 77.79
C PRO A 7 17.02 -18.25 76.66
N LYS A 8 16.31 -17.31 76.04
CA LYS A 8 16.71 -15.95 75.56
C LYS A 8 17.82 -15.75 74.50
N ALA A 9 17.34 -15.11 73.41
CA ALA A 9 17.85 -13.90 72.74
C ALA A 9 19.10 -13.95 71.84
N ALA A 10 18.89 -13.65 70.55
CA ALA A 10 19.76 -12.75 69.78
C ALA A 10 18.97 -12.13 68.61
N LYS A 11 18.84 -10.80 68.63
CA LYS A 11 18.46 -9.98 67.48
C LYS A 11 19.63 -9.97 66.50
N TYR A 12 19.39 -10.22 65.21
CA TYR A 12 20.26 -9.74 64.15
C TYR A 12 19.40 -9.09 63.05
N ILE A 13 19.60 -7.78 62.94
CA ILE A 13 19.18 -6.93 61.83
C ILE A 13 20.05 -7.35 60.65
N ILE A 14 19.44 -7.91 59.60
CA ILE A 14 20.11 -8.10 58.32
C ILE A 14 19.61 -6.97 57.40
N THR A 15 20.42 -5.91 57.38
CA THR A 15 20.42 -4.87 56.37
C THR A 15 20.72 -5.53 55.02
N SER A 16 19.69 -5.80 54.21
CA SER A 16 19.91 -6.19 52.82
C SER A 16 20.09 -4.94 51.97
N LEU A 17 21.35 -4.74 51.59
CA LEU A 17 21.85 -3.76 50.65
C LEU A 17 21.09 -3.91 49.32
N LEU A 18 20.27 -2.91 48.96
CA LEU A 18 19.73 -2.77 47.62
C LEU A 18 20.88 -2.39 46.68
N PHE A 19 21.47 -3.38 46.01
CA PHE A 19 22.25 -3.13 44.81
C PHE A 19 21.27 -2.70 43.72
N THR A 20 21.15 -1.39 43.50
CA THR A 20 20.55 -0.85 42.28
C THR A 20 21.49 -1.12 41.12
N THR A 21 21.34 -2.29 40.50
CA THR A 21 21.78 -2.48 39.12
C THR A 21 20.90 -1.60 38.25
N SER A 22 21.40 -0.43 37.88
CA SER A 22 20.84 0.35 36.78
C SER A 22 20.89 -0.52 35.54
N ILE A 23 19.78 -1.19 35.24
CA ILE A 23 19.52 -1.72 33.92
C ILE A 23 19.40 -0.49 33.04
N THR A 24 20.47 -0.18 32.30
CA THR A 24 20.35 0.65 31.12
C THR A 24 19.34 -0.05 30.22
N ALA A 25 18.10 0.44 30.23
CA ALA A 25 17.10 0.09 29.25
C ALA A 25 17.67 0.52 27.90
N THR A 26 18.40 -0.37 27.24
CA THR A 26 18.61 -0.29 25.81
C THR A 26 17.21 -0.29 25.23
N SER A 27 16.81 0.88 24.76
CA SER A 27 15.55 1.04 24.05
C SER A 27 15.69 0.23 22.78
N LEU A 28 15.28 -1.04 22.82
CA LEU A 28 15.06 -1.82 21.63
C LEU A 28 13.91 -1.11 20.91
N THR A 29 14.26 -0.33 19.91
CA THR A 29 13.34 0.12 18.87
C THR A 29 12.77 -1.13 18.21
N LEU A 30 11.58 -1.54 18.66
CA LEU A 30 10.76 -2.46 17.89
C LEU A 30 10.44 -1.77 16.57
N ALA A 31 10.64 -2.48 15.46
CA ALA A 31 10.24 -2.01 14.14
C ALA A 31 8.74 -1.66 14.22
N GLN A 32 8.40 -0.37 14.11
CA GLN A 32 7.03 0.03 13.84
C GLN A 32 6.75 -0.41 12.39
N ASP A 33 6.18 -1.59 12.24
CA ASP A 33 5.73 -2.05 10.95
C ASP A 33 4.44 -1.32 10.55
N GLY A 34 4.51 -0.59 9.43
CA GLY A 34 3.49 0.33 8.95
C GLY A 34 3.56 1.69 9.64
N GLU A 35 3.81 2.74 8.85
CA GLU A 35 3.46 4.10 9.27
C GLU A 35 2.00 4.05 9.80
N PRO A 36 1.66 4.74 10.92
CA PRO A 36 0.34 4.68 11.56
C PRO A 36 -0.85 5.08 10.65
N ASP A 37 -0.58 5.39 9.38
CA ASP A 37 -1.50 5.88 8.37
C ASP A 37 -1.78 4.89 7.22
N GLY A 38 -1.17 3.70 7.21
CA GLY A 38 -1.54 2.61 6.30
C GLY A 38 -0.68 2.42 5.04
N ASN A 39 0.40 3.18 4.85
CA ASN A 39 1.36 2.92 3.77
C ASN A 39 2.30 1.76 4.15
N ARG A 40 2.09 0.58 3.55
CA ARG A 40 2.92 -0.62 3.77
C ARG A 40 4.36 -0.49 3.23
N TYR A 41 4.68 0.54 2.45
CA TYR A 41 5.93 0.61 1.67
C TYR A 41 6.92 1.68 2.14
N TYR A 42 6.64 2.41 3.22
CA TYR A 42 7.51 3.47 3.77
C TYR A 42 7.98 4.51 2.74
N LEU A 43 7.15 4.74 1.72
CA LEU A 43 7.41 5.75 0.71
C LEU A 43 6.93 7.10 1.24
N GLU A 44 7.61 8.17 0.81
CA GLU A 44 7.14 9.54 1.05
C GLU A 44 5.68 9.68 0.57
N ARG A 45 4.89 10.47 1.27
CA ARG A 45 3.48 10.67 0.96
C ARG A 45 3.17 12.14 0.73
N PHE A 46 2.79 12.47 -0.50
CA PHE A 46 2.20 13.76 -0.85
C PHE A 46 0.68 13.69 -1.10
N TYR A 47 0.14 12.48 -1.26
CA TYR A 47 -1.29 12.25 -1.42
C TYR A 47 -2.03 12.22 -0.06
N GLN A 48 -3.36 12.33 -0.09
CA GLN A 48 -4.18 12.60 1.09
C GLN A 48 -4.23 11.43 2.08
N GLN A 49 -4.45 10.21 1.60
CA GLN A 49 -4.67 9.04 2.48
C GLN A 49 -4.55 7.71 1.73
N ASP A 50 -4.32 6.63 2.48
CA ASP A 50 -4.55 5.27 2.00
C ASP A 50 -5.99 4.83 2.28
N ILE A 51 -6.60 4.11 1.33
CA ILE A 51 -7.96 3.56 1.46
C ILE A 51 -7.98 2.09 1.11
N SER A 52 -8.96 1.36 1.66
CA SER A 52 -9.17 -0.03 1.28
C SER A 52 -9.78 -0.16 -0.12
N ALA A 53 -9.56 -1.29 -0.79
CA ALA A 53 -10.21 -1.59 -2.06
C ALA A 53 -11.75 -1.61 -1.94
N ALA A 54 -12.31 -2.07 -0.81
CA ALA A 54 -13.73 -1.97 -0.52
C ALA A 54 -14.25 -0.52 -0.45
N LYS A 55 -13.51 0.38 0.23
CA LYS A 55 -13.87 1.82 0.26
C LYS A 55 -13.80 2.43 -1.13
N ALA A 56 -12.77 2.11 -1.91
CA ALA A 56 -12.64 2.55 -3.29
C ALA A 56 -13.80 2.03 -4.18
N TYR A 57 -14.21 0.78 -4.00
CA TYR A 57 -15.35 0.21 -4.73
C TYR A 57 -16.66 0.93 -4.39
N LEU A 58 -16.95 1.14 -3.11
CA LEU A 58 -18.14 1.88 -2.68
C LEU A 58 -18.12 3.33 -3.18
N GLY A 59 -16.96 3.99 -3.15
CA GLY A 59 -16.79 5.35 -3.67
C GLY A 59 -16.97 5.44 -5.19
N MET A 60 -16.44 4.46 -5.94
CA MET A 60 -16.66 4.36 -7.39
C MET A 60 -18.15 4.16 -7.75
N LEU A 61 -18.93 3.57 -6.84
CA LEU A 61 -20.37 3.41 -6.99
C LEU A 61 -21.16 4.65 -6.53
N GLY A 62 -20.54 5.65 -5.92
CA GLY A 62 -21.22 6.77 -5.28
C GLY A 62 -22.05 6.32 -4.07
N LYS A 63 -21.55 5.34 -3.32
CA LYS A 63 -22.24 4.72 -2.16
C LYS A 63 -21.54 4.98 -0.83
N LEU A 64 -20.57 5.89 -0.79
CA LEU A 64 -19.98 6.35 0.46
C LEU A 64 -20.94 7.35 1.10
N LYS A 65 -22.00 6.84 1.75
CA LYS A 65 -22.78 7.67 2.66
C LYS A 65 -21.89 8.01 3.85
N GLU A 66 -21.41 9.24 3.93
CA GLU A 66 -21.02 9.77 5.24
C GLU A 66 -22.25 9.74 6.14
N GLN A 67 -22.05 9.50 7.44
CA GLN A 67 -23.06 9.65 8.48
C GLN A 67 -23.54 11.11 8.55
N ARG A 68 -24.32 11.55 7.56
CA ARG A 68 -25.11 12.77 7.63
C ARG A 68 -26.50 12.37 8.07
N ASP A 69 -27.01 13.10 9.06
CA ASP A 69 -28.27 12.83 9.74
C ASP A 69 -29.41 12.55 8.76
N GLU A 70 -30.27 11.58 9.12
CA GLU A 70 -31.26 10.90 8.27
C GLU A 70 -32.37 11.80 7.67
N GLU A 71 -32.34 13.13 7.85
CA GLU A 71 -33.47 14.01 7.52
C GLU A 71 -33.47 14.60 6.09
N ASP A 72 -32.39 14.52 5.31
CA ASP A 72 -32.32 15.15 3.97
C ASP A 72 -32.23 14.15 2.80
N SER A 73 -32.95 13.02 2.90
CA SER A 73 -32.81 11.86 1.99
C SER A 73 -33.48 11.95 0.60
N GLU A 74 -33.98 13.12 0.17
CA GLU A 74 -34.70 13.25 -1.13
C GLU A 74 -33.93 13.93 -2.27
N LYS A 75 -32.65 14.27 -2.08
CA LYS A 75 -31.78 14.64 -3.21
C LYS A 75 -30.75 13.55 -3.42
N GLU A 76 -30.83 12.87 -4.57
CA GLU A 76 -29.70 12.17 -5.18
C GLU A 76 -28.60 13.20 -5.47
N ASN A 77 -27.92 13.69 -4.44
CA ASN A 77 -26.64 14.34 -4.62
C ASN A 77 -25.72 13.24 -5.12
N GLU A 78 -25.06 13.47 -6.26
CA GLU A 78 -23.96 12.62 -6.69
C GLU A 78 -22.86 12.72 -5.62
N ASP A 79 -22.95 11.89 -4.58
CA ASP A 79 -21.86 11.69 -3.62
C ASP A 79 -20.57 11.51 -4.41
N GLU A 80 -19.51 12.21 -4.00
CA GLU A 80 -18.25 12.37 -4.74
C GLU A 80 -17.75 11.02 -5.27
N LYS A 81 -18.00 10.78 -6.57
CA LYS A 81 -17.67 9.49 -7.20
C LYS A 81 -16.17 9.39 -7.34
N ILE A 82 -15.57 8.41 -6.66
CA ILE A 82 -14.13 8.15 -6.78
C ILE A 82 -13.81 7.64 -8.19
N THR A 83 -12.89 8.32 -8.85
CA THR A 83 -12.28 7.88 -10.11
C THR A 83 -11.09 6.98 -9.80
N ILE A 84 -11.17 5.72 -10.23
CA ILE A 84 -10.05 4.78 -10.06
C ILE A 84 -9.09 4.90 -11.24
N ILE A 85 -7.81 5.12 -10.96
CA ILE A 85 -6.72 5.05 -11.94
C ILE A 85 -5.94 3.76 -11.69
N ASP A 86 -6.03 2.81 -12.62
CA ASP A 86 -5.27 1.57 -12.61
C ASP A 86 -3.93 1.78 -13.32
N VAL A 87 -2.85 1.63 -12.57
CA VAL A 87 -1.48 1.93 -13.02
C VAL A 87 -0.67 0.67 -13.30
N ARG A 88 -1.34 -0.50 -13.37
CA ARG A 88 -0.68 -1.74 -13.78
C ARG A 88 -0.23 -1.69 -15.23
N ASP A 89 0.54 -2.68 -15.69
CA ASP A 89 0.88 -2.74 -17.11
C ASP A 89 -0.31 -3.22 -17.96
N ALA A 90 -0.23 -3.03 -19.28
CA ALA A 90 -1.32 -3.31 -20.21
C ALA A 90 -1.83 -4.76 -20.12
N THR A 91 -0.93 -5.72 -19.94
CA THR A 91 -1.29 -7.14 -19.80
C THR A 91 -2.02 -7.38 -18.47
N GLU A 92 -1.51 -6.84 -17.36
CA GLU A 92 -2.16 -6.95 -16.05
C GLU A 92 -3.60 -6.38 -16.06
N TYR A 93 -3.81 -5.21 -16.69
CA TYR A 93 -5.14 -4.60 -16.80
C TYR A 93 -6.09 -5.42 -17.66
N ARG A 94 -5.62 -5.95 -18.81
CA ARG A 94 -6.43 -6.78 -19.70
C ARG A 94 -6.90 -8.08 -19.02
N MET A 95 -6.08 -8.65 -18.15
CA MET A 95 -6.41 -9.87 -17.40
C MET A 95 -7.47 -9.65 -16.29
N GLY A 96 -7.88 -8.41 -16.06
CA GLY A 96 -9.00 -8.07 -15.20
C GLY A 96 -8.75 -6.74 -14.48
N HIS A 97 -9.77 -5.89 -14.43
CA HIS A 97 -9.71 -4.56 -13.82
C HIS A 97 -11.08 -4.10 -13.28
N PRO A 98 -11.14 -3.12 -12.37
CA PRO A 98 -12.42 -2.54 -11.95
C PRO A 98 -13.18 -1.91 -13.14
N LYS A 99 -14.48 -2.18 -13.26
CA LYS A 99 -15.31 -1.89 -14.47
C LYS A 99 -15.31 -0.44 -15.00
N LYS A 100 -14.92 0.53 -14.17
CA LYS A 100 -14.83 1.96 -14.50
C LYS A 100 -13.43 2.55 -14.33
N ALA A 101 -12.43 1.73 -14.00
CA ALA A 101 -11.06 2.22 -13.81
C ALA A 101 -10.48 2.72 -15.14
N ILE A 102 -9.87 3.89 -15.10
CA ILE A 102 -9.05 4.45 -16.18
C ILE A 102 -7.68 3.80 -16.08
N HIS A 103 -7.15 3.27 -17.17
CA HIS A 103 -5.82 2.70 -17.22
C HIS A 103 -4.78 3.77 -17.57
N MET A 104 -3.80 3.96 -16.69
CA MET A 104 -2.66 4.87 -16.89
C MET A 104 -1.39 4.16 -16.39
N PRO A 105 -0.76 3.33 -17.22
CA PRO A 105 0.25 2.39 -16.77
C PRO A 105 1.52 3.08 -16.28
N TYR A 106 2.03 2.69 -15.12
CA TYR A 106 3.26 3.25 -14.55
C TYR A 106 3.95 2.29 -13.57
N PRO A 107 5.30 2.22 -13.50
CA PRO A 107 6.30 2.96 -14.28
C PRO A 107 6.57 2.37 -15.67
N ARG A 108 5.69 1.47 -16.13
CA ARG A 108 5.89 0.70 -17.34
C ARG A 108 4.56 0.41 -18.01
N ILE A 109 4.56 0.51 -19.34
CA ILE A 109 3.41 0.26 -20.20
C ILE A 109 3.23 -1.24 -20.42
N TYR A 110 4.33 -1.95 -20.65
CA TYR A 110 4.35 -3.37 -20.98
C TYR A 110 5.63 -4.04 -20.46
N ARG A 111 5.56 -5.36 -20.26
CA ARG A 111 6.70 -6.23 -19.94
C ARG A 111 6.64 -7.50 -20.74
N GLU A 112 7.79 -7.96 -21.22
CA GLU A 112 8.00 -9.33 -21.70
C GLU A 112 8.53 -10.18 -20.54
N CYS A 113 7.94 -11.35 -20.35
CA CYS A 113 8.28 -12.25 -19.25
C CYS A 113 9.22 -13.36 -19.74
N VAL A 114 10.09 -13.85 -18.85
CA VAL A 114 10.91 -15.04 -19.14
C VAL A 114 9.98 -16.20 -19.52
N ASP A 115 10.30 -16.88 -20.63
CA ASP A 115 9.51 -17.97 -21.21
C ASP A 115 8.04 -17.62 -21.51
N ASN A 116 7.72 -16.33 -21.65
CA ASN A 116 6.35 -15.81 -21.70
C ASN A 116 5.48 -16.28 -20.51
N LEU A 117 6.10 -16.62 -19.38
CA LEU A 117 5.41 -17.17 -18.22
C LEU A 117 4.79 -16.05 -17.37
N ARG A 118 3.46 -16.00 -17.38
CA ARG A 118 2.66 -15.04 -16.62
C ARG A 118 1.82 -15.70 -15.54
N THR A 119 1.55 -14.95 -14.48
CA THR A 119 0.54 -15.28 -13.49
C THR A 119 -0.87 -15.03 -14.05
N GLU A 120 -1.89 -15.56 -13.37
CA GLU A 120 -3.30 -15.40 -13.74
C GLU A 120 -3.75 -13.92 -13.84
N ASP A 121 -3.08 -13.03 -13.12
CA ASP A 121 -3.34 -11.59 -13.14
C ASP A 121 -2.49 -10.83 -14.18
N GLY A 122 -1.73 -11.54 -15.03
CA GLY A 122 -0.97 -10.96 -16.14
C GLY A 122 0.45 -10.49 -15.80
N ALA A 123 0.87 -10.56 -14.52
CA ALA A 123 2.25 -10.23 -14.13
C ALA A 123 3.24 -11.32 -14.55
N CYS A 124 4.53 -10.98 -14.69
CA CYS A 124 5.55 -12.01 -14.91
C CYS A 124 5.70 -12.92 -13.69
N ALA A 125 5.72 -14.24 -13.91
CA ALA A 125 5.75 -15.23 -12.84
C ALA A 125 7.13 -15.37 -12.19
N SER A 126 8.22 -15.13 -12.94
CA SER A 126 9.59 -15.13 -12.40
C SER A 126 10.27 -13.78 -12.56
N SER A 127 10.61 -13.41 -13.80
CA SER A 127 11.37 -12.22 -14.12
C SER A 127 10.92 -11.60 -15.45
N THR A 128 11.39 -10.38 -15.67
CA THR A 128 11.14 -9.57 -16.86
C THR A 128 12.38 -9.61 -17.75
N VAL A 129 12.19 -9.91 -19.05
CA VAL A 129 13.27 -9.88 -20.05
C VAL A 129 13.41 -8.47 -20.61
N TYR A 130 12.28 -7.84 -20.91
CA TYR A 130 12.20 -6.52 -21.50
C TYR A 130 11.01 -5.76 -20.94
N GLN A 131 11.11 -4.44 -20.86
CA GLN A 131 10.00 -3.59 -20.45
C GLN A 131 9.98 -2.28 -21.22
N VAL A 132 8.78 -1.82 -21.51
CA VAL A 132 8.53 -0.48 -22.06
C VAL A 132 8.23 0.41 -20.88
N ARG A 133 9.16 1.34 -20.57
CA ARG A 133 8.98 2.28 -19.45
C ARG A 133 8.03 3.39 -19.85
N GLN A 134 7.30 3.91 -18.87
CA GLN A 134 6.50 5.11 -19.03
C GLN A 134 7.27 6.30 -18.46
N ASP A 135 7.23 7.42 -19.18
CA ASP A 135 7.78 8.69 -18.72
C ASP A 135 6.82 9.35 -17.71
N PRO A 136 7.31 9.84 -16.55
CA PRO A 136 6.45 10.39 -15.49
C PRO A 136 5.74 11.67 -15.90
N GLU A 137 6.36 12.48 -16.77
CA GLU A 137 5.76 13.71 -17.30
C GLU A 137 4.62 13.37 -18.27
N SER A 138 4.87 12.44 -19.20
CA SER A 138 3.85 11.91 -20.10
C SER A 138 2.67 11.31 -19.34
N LEU A 139 2.92 10.53 -18.28
CA LEU A 139 1.87 10.01 -17.39
C LEU A 139 1.00 11.14 -16.82
N PHE A 140 1.64 12.15 -16.21
CA PHE A 140 0.93 13.23 -15.54
C PHE A 140 0.06 14.01 -16.53
N LEU A 141 0.62 14.39 -17.69
CA LEU A 141 -0.11 15.12 -18.72
C LEU A 141 -1.30 14.32 -19.26
N GLN A 142 -1.15 13.02 -19.46
CA GLN A 142 -2.24 12.14 -19.89
C GLN A 142 -3.35 12.00 -18.84
N ILE A 143 -3.00 12.00 -17.54
CA ILE A 143 -4.00 12.03 -16.47
C ILE A 143 -4.71 13.39 -16.43
N GLU A 144 -3.97 14.47 -16.57
CA GLU A 144 -4.49 15.84 -16.56
C GLU A 144 -5.46 16.12 -17.71
N GLU A 145 -5.13 15.67 -18.91
CA GLU A 145 -6.02 15.75 -20.07
C GLU A 145 -7.33 14.99 -19.82
N LYS A 146 -7.27 13.89 -19.06
CA LYS A 146 -8.43 13.00 -18.86
C LYS A 146 -9.28 13.36 -17.66
N ILE A 147 -8.71 14.07 -16.69
CA ILE A 147 -9.35 14.49 -15.44
C ILE A 147 -8.98 15.95 -15.20
N GLU A 148 -9.67 16.87 -15.87
CA GLU A 148 -9.34 18.30 -15.83
C GLU A 148 -9.53 18.91 -14.43
N ASP A 149 -10.57 18.48 -13.70
CA ASP A 149 -10.90 19.01 -12.37
C ASP A 149 -9.96 18.46 -11.29
N LYS A 150 -9.14 19.34 -10.72
CA LYS A 150 -8.16 19.06 -9.65
C LYS A 150 -8.78 18.70 -8.31
N GLN A 151 -10.09 18.91 -8.15
CA GLN A 151 -10.86 18.49 -6.98
C GLN A 151 -11.44 17.07 -7.16
N THR A 152 -11.37 16.47 -8.34
CA THR A 152 -11.89 15.11 -8.57
C THR A 152 -11.26 14.12 -7.57
N PRO A 153 -12.04 13.34 -6.81
CA PRO A 153 -11.50 12.27 -5.99
C PRO A 153 -10.89 11.17 -6.85
N ILE A 154 -9.62 10.92 -6.65
CA ILE A 154 -8.85 9.91 -7.39
C ILE A 154 -8.37 8.84 -6.42
N ALA A 155 -8.55 7.57 -6.78
CA ALA A 155 -7.92 6.44 -6.11
C ALA A 155 -6.98 5.71 -7.06
N THR A 156 -5.69 5.66 -6.76
CA THR A 156 -4.71 4.93 -7.56
C THR A 156 -4.67 3.46 -7.17
N LEU A 157 -4.60 2.57 -8.16
CA LEU A 157 -4.62 1.13 -8.00
C LEU A 157 -3.43 0.53 -8.74
N CYS A 158 -2.65 -0.32 -8.08
CA CYS A 158 -1.73 -1.20 -8.78
C CYS A 158 -1.95 -2.65 -8.35
N ARG A 159 -1.00 -3.57 -8.61
CA ARG A 159 -1.13 -4.97 -8.22
C ARG A 159 -1.18 -5.18 -6.70
N THR A 160 -0.30 -4.51 -5.95
CA THR A 160 -0.11 -4.75 -4.49
C THR A 160 -0.11 -3.46 -3.65
N GLY A 161 -0.30 -2.29 -4.26
CA GLY A 161 -0.24 -0.97 -3.58
C GLY A 161 1.04 -0.16 -3.81
N PHE A 162 2.17 -0.77 -4.20
CA PHE A 162 3.45 -0.04 -4.32
C PHE A 162 3.48 1.01 -5.44
N ARG A 163 3.19 0.61 -6.68
CA ARG A 163 3.28 1.51 -7.86
C ARG A 163 2.23 2.63 -7.80
N SER A 164 1.10 2.36 -7.17
CA SER A 164 0.01 3.32 -7.02
C SER A 164 0.38 4.46 -6.07
N VAL A 165 1.25 4.22 -5.07
CA VAL A 165 1.86 5.30 -4.27
C VAL A 165 2.71 6.22 -5.15
N LEU A 166 3.53 5.67 -6.05
CA LEU A 166 4.37 6.49 -6.94
C LEU A 166 3.51 7.43 -7.80
N VAL A 167 2.44 6.91 -8.40
CA VAL A 167 1.53 7.74 -9.20
C VAL A 167 0.76 8.72 -8.34
N ALA A 168 0.28 8.31 -7.15
CA ALA A 168 -0.44 9.19 -6.24
C ALA A 168 0.42 10.40 -5.86
N ASN A 169 1.70 10.19 -5.57
CA ASN A 169 2.66 11.27 -5.30
C ASN A 169 2.86 12.18 -6.50
N ILE A 170 3.07 11.62 -7.70
CA ILE A 170 3.25 12.40 -8.93
C ILE A 170 2.04 13.31 -9.16
N ILE A 171 0.82 12.79 -9.08
CA ILE A 171 -0.37 13.59 -9.38
C ILE A 171 -0.75 14.55 -8.24
N SER A 172 -0.42 14.25 -6.98
CA SER A 172 -0.63 15.18 -5.87
C SER A 172 0.42 16.29 -5.81
N LYS A 173 1.68 15.99 -6.15
CA LYS A 173 2.78 16.94 -6.17
C LYS A 173 3.59 16.79 -7.45
N PRO A 174 3.12 17.38 -8.58
CA PRO A 174 3.73 17.18 -9.90
C PRO A 174 5.17 17.70 -10.01
N THR A 175 5.61 18.56 -9.11
CA THR A 175 7.03 18.97 -9.06
C THR A 175 7.98 17.80 -8.79
N THR A 176 7.51 16.67 -8.26
CA THR A 176 8.30 15.43 -8.15
C THR A 176 8.76 14.88 -9.51
N ILE A 177 8.11 15.28 -10.61
CA ILE A 177 8.56 14.97 -11.98
C ILE A 177 9.98 15.51 -12.19
N CYS A 178 10.30 16.69 -11.67
CA CYS A 178 11.60 17.33 -11.85
C CYS A 178 12.73 16.47 -11.25
N ASP A 179 12.50 15.90 -10.06
CA ASP A 179 13.41 14.96 -9.41
C ASP A 179 13.51 13.65 -10.21
N LEU A 180 12.37 13.09 -10.64
CA LEU A 180 12.33 11.83 -11.38
C LEU A 180 13.00 11.92 -12.76
N LYS A 181 12.99 13.10 -13.37
CA LYS A 181 13.68 13.39 -14.64
C LYS A 181 15.15 13.70 -14.44
N GLY A 182 15.59 13.93 -13.20
CA GLY A 182 16.96 14.25 -12.85
C GLY A 182 17.39 15.63 -13.33
N TYR A 183 16.46 16.58 -13.46
CA TYR A 183 16.78 17.95 -13.84
C TYR A 183 17.56 18.65 -12.73
N THR A 184 18.45 19.55 -13.12
CA THR A 184 19.30 20.33 -12.19
C THR A 184 19.34 21.79 -12.59
N ASP A 185 19.73 22.67 -11.66
CA ASP A 185 19.91 24.10 -11.89
C ASP A 185 18.69 24.75 -12.57
N SER A 186 18.89 25.53 -13.64
CA SER A 186 17.81 26.25 -14.33
C SER A 186 16.74 25.32 -14.91
N GLU A 187 17.10 24.11 -15.35
CA GLU A 187 16.12 23.16 -15.87
C GLU A 187 15.17 22.67 -14.76
N TYR A 188 15.70 22.53 -13.53
CA TYR A 188 14.89 22.20 -12.36
C TYR A 188 13.94 23.35 -12.01
N ASP A 189 14.44 24.59 -11.99
CA ASP A 189 13.63 25.78 -11.69
C ASP A 189 12.48 25.97 -12.71
N ASP A 190 12.79 25.81 -14.01
CA ASP A 190 11.80 25.88 -15.09
C ASP A 190 10.74 24.75 -14.97
N CYS A 191 11.18 23.54 -14.61
CA CYS A 191 10.29 22.42 -14.36
C CYS A 191 9.37 22.68 -13.17
N VAL A 192 9.91 23.17 -12.05
CA VAL A 192 9.11 23.52 -10.87
C VAL A 192 8.10 24.60 -11.21
N ALA A 193 8.50 25.66 -11.91
CA ALA A 193 7.59 26.72 -12.34
C ALA A 193 6.46 26.20 -13.24
N THR A 194 6.74 25.17 -14.05
CA THR A 194 5.77 24.54 -14.96
C THR A 194 4.74 23.66 -14.23
N TYR A 195 5.15 23.02 -13.13
CA TYR A 195 4.37 21.98 -12.45
C TYR A 195 3.84 22.38 -11.07
N GLN A 196 4.34 23.47 -10.50
CA GLN A 196 3.79 24.04 -9.27
C GLN A 196 2.30 24.34 -9.47
N ASP A 197 1.50 24.04 -8.45
CA ASP A 197 0.04 24.27 -8.41
C ASP A 197 -0.83 23.44 -9.38
N ARG A 198 -0.26 22.46 -10.10
CA ARG A 198 -1.04 21.56 -10.98
C ARG A 198 -1.47 20.25 -10.32
N GLY A 199 -1.21 20.09 -9.03
CA GLY A 199 -1.51 18.89 -8.25
C GLY A 199 -3.00 18.68 -7.98
N TYR A 200 -3.41 17.42 -7.84
CA TYR A 200 -4.76 17.03 -7.41
C TYR A 200 -4.85 17.01 -5.89
N ALA A 201 -5.94 17.57 -5.35
CA ALA A 201 -6.14 17.69 -3.90
C ALA A 201 -6.63 16.39 -3.24
N ASN A 202 -7.51 15.65 -3.92
CA ASN A 202 -8.25 14.52 -3.34
C ASN A 202 -7.74 13.18 -3.87
N VAL A 203 -6.46 12.88 -3.61
CA VAL A 203 -5.81 11.65 -4.10
C VAL A 203 -5.64 10.65 -2.98
N SER A 204 -6.10 9.43 -3.20
CA SER A 204 -5.92 8.30 -2.30
C SER A 204 -5.19 7.15 -3.00
N ASN A 205 -4.47 6.33 -2.23
CA ASN A 205 -3.88 5.08 -2.73
C ASN A 205 -4.70 3.88 -2.22
N ILE A 206 -4.98 2.92 -3.11
CA ILE A 206 -5.60 1.65 -2.73
C ILE A 206 -4.51 0.71 -2.26
N TRP A 207 -4.27 0.69 -0.95
CA TRP A 207 -3.07 0.07 -0.37
C TRP A 207 -2.99 -1.44 -0.58
N GLN A 208 -4.13 -2.16 -0.64
CA GLN A 208 -4.13 -3.58 -0.99
C GLN A 208 -3.87 -3.84 -2.47
N GLY A 209 -4.09 -2.87 -3.36
CA GLY A 209 -4.03 -3.11 -4.79
C GLY A 209 -5.09 -4.09 -5.32
N PHE A 210 -4.91 -4.52 -6.57
CA PHE A 210 -5.86 -5.37 -7.28
C PHE A 210 -5.75 -6.84 -6.86
N VAL A 211 -4.53 -7.32 -6.63
CA VAL A 211 -4.24 -8.70 -6.23
C VAL A 211 -3.94 -8.77 -4.74
N GLY A 212 -3.16 -7.82 -4.22
CA GLY A 212 -2.76 -7.85 -2.81
C GLY A 212 -1.53 -8.68 -2.53
N GLN A 213 -1.21 -8.70 -1.25
CA GLN A 213 -0.20 -9.59 -0.68
C GLN A 213 -0.92 -10.57 0.25
N PRO A 214 -0.30 -11.72 0.56
CA PRO A 214 -0.80 -12.57 1.61
C PRO A 214 -1.07 -11.76 2.88
N MET A 215 -2.24 -11.97 3.48
CA MET A 215 -2.59 -11.24 4.69
C MET A 215 -1.75 -11.77 5.84
N ALA A 216 -1.05 -10.90 6.57
CA ALA A 216 -0.30 -11.32 7.73
C ALA A 216 -1.15 -11.24 9.00
N GLY A 217 -0.92 -12.14 9.95
CA GLY A 217 -1.50 -12.03 11.29
C GLY A 217 -1.07 -10.73 11.97
N ILE A 218 -2.01 -9.98 12.57
CA ILE A 218 -1.71 -8.73 13.28
C ILE A 218 -2.25 -8.82 14.71
N ILE A 219 -1.39 -8.59 15.70
CA ILE A 219 -1.80 -8.33 17.09
C ILE A 219 -1.71 -6.84 17.38
N SER A 220 -2.62 -6.36 18.23
CA SER A 220 -2.56 -5.01 18.78
C SER A 220 -2.12 -5.08 20.24
N SER A 221 -1.04 -4.38 20.58
CA SER A 221 -0.54 -4.27 21.96
C SER A 221 -0.17 -2.82 22.26
N SER A 222 -0.77 -2.27 23.32
CA SER A 222 -0.55 -0.88 23.77
C SER A 222 -0.76 0.19 22.68
N GLY A 223 -1.73 -0.03 21.78
CA GLY A 223 -2.04 0.90 20.68
C GLY A 223 -1.16 0.73 19.44
N SER A 224 -0.11 -0.08 19.52
CA SER A 224 0.73 -0.45 18.37
C SER A 224 0.27 -1.77 17.76
N ARG A 225 0.30 -1.85 16.43
CA ARG A 225 0.00 -3.08 15.68
C ARG A 225 1.32 -3.77 15.33
N TYR A 226 1.39 -5.08 15.53
CA TYR A 226 2.55 -5.91 15.21
C TYR A 226 2.12 -7.01 14.25
N VAL A 227 2.87 -7.23 13.19
CA VAL A 227 2.78 -8.46 12.40
C VAL A 227 3.25 -9.61 13.27
N VAL A 228 2.62 -10.78 13.19
CA VAL A 228 2.87 -11.91 14.09
C VAL A 228 3.11 -13.19 13.32
N GLY A 229 4.09 -13.96 13.76
CA GLY A 229 4.35 -15.33 13.32
C GLY A 229 3.42 -16.34 14.00
N ASP A 230 3.45 -17.60 13.55
CA ASP A 230 2.61 -18.68 14.11
C ASP A 230 2.84 -18.91 15.62
N ASP A 231 4.06 -18.65 16.11
CA ASP A 231 4.52 -18.96 17.45
C ASP A 231 4.69 -17.74 18.37
N GLN A 232 4.46 -16.51 17.88
CA GLN A 232 4.72 -15.26 18.59
C GLN A 232 6.18 -15.14 19.10
N THR A 233 7.14 -15.79 18.44
CA THR A 233 8.55 -15.68 18.81
C THR A 233 9.18 -14.43 18.18
N LEU A 234 9.83 -13.60 19.00
CA LEU A 234 10.62 -12.47 18.53
C LEU A 234 11.91 -12.95 17.86
N THR A 235 12.10 -12.55 16.61
CA THR A 235 13.30 -12.80 15.80
C THR A 235 14.11 -11.52 15.59
N ASP A 236 15.40 -11.69 15.32
CA ASP A 236 16.27 -10.57 14.91
C ASP A 236 15.96 -10.17 13.47
N LEU A 237 15.63 -8.88 13.28
CA LEU A 237 15.40 -8.26 11.99
C LEU A 237 16.52 -7.25 11.72
N THR A 238 16.96 -7.17 10.47
CA THR A 238 17.80 -6.06 10.00
C THR A 238 16.90 -5.09 9.24
N LEU A 239 16.78 -3.86 9.74
CA LEU A 239 15.99 -2.81 9.12
C LEU A 239 16.67 -2.29 7.84
N ALA A 240 15.94 -1.54 7.02
CA ALA A 240 16.41 -1.02 5.74
C ALA A 240 17.64 -0.08 5.88
N ASP A 241 17.82 0.53 7.05
CA ASP A 241 18.98 1.36 7.40
C ASP A 241 20.19 0.55 7.93
N GLY A 242 20.08 -0.78 7.96
CA GLY A 242 21.11 -1.68 8.48
C GLY A 242 21.10 -1.85 9.99
N SER A 243 20.20 -1.19 10.72
CA SER A 243 20.08 -1.36 12.17
C SER A 243 19.40 -2.68 12.53
N MET A 244 19.69 -3.19 13.74
CA MET A 244 19.10 -4.42 14.26
C MET A 244 17.85 -4.10 15.09
N ALA A 245 16.75 -4.78 14.82
CA ALA A 245 15.51 -4.71 15.57
C ALA A 245 15.05 -6.11 15.99
N LYS A 246 14.09 -6.17 16.91
CA LYS A 246 13.33 -7.39 17.18
C LYS A 246 11.95 -7.25 16.54
N GLY A 247 11.48 -8.29 15.88
CA GLY A 247 10.12 -8.37 15.35
C GLY A 247 9.71 -9.82 15.13
N PHE A 248 8.46 -10.04 14.74
CA PHE A 248 7.99 -11.38 14.43
C PHE A 248 8.23 -11.67 12.94
N VAL A 249 8.47 -12.94 12.61
CA VAL A 249 8.42 -13.36 11.20
C VAL A 249 6.97 -13.32 10.77
N ALA A 250 6.66 -12.60 9.69
CA ALA A 250 5.29 -12.57 9.16
C ALA A 250 4.82 -13.99 8.84
N TYR A 251 3.69 -14.41 9.44
CA TYR A 251 2.96 -15.60 9.01
C TYR A 251 1.82 -15.18 8.09
N ASP A 252 1.89 -15.65 6.85
CA ASP A 252 0.82 -15.51 5.87
C ASP A 252 -0.38 -16.34 6.34
N LEU A 253 -1.54 -15.70 6.46
CA LEU A 253 -2.78 -16.34 6.86
C LEU A 253 -3.34 -17.16 5.72
N ASP A 254 -3.67 -18.42 5.99
CA ASP A 254 -4.52 -19.25 5.15
C ASP A 254 -5.99 -18.82 5.37
N LEU A 255 -6.49 -17.93 4.51
CA LEU A 255 -7.81 -17.30 4.63
C LEU A 255 -8.93 -18.22 4.18
N ASN A 256 -8.65 -19.17 3.28
CA ASN A 256 -9.64 -20.14 2.79
C ASN A 256 -9.60 -21.48 3.57
N ASN A 257 -8.60 -21.65 4.45
CA ASN A 257 -8.37 -22.80 5.33
C ASN A 257 -8.21 -24.12 4.56
N ASP A 258 -7.49 -24.09 3.44
CA ASP A 258 -7.17 -25.27 2.61
C ASP A 258 -5.80 -25.91 2.91
N GLY A 259 -5.03 -25.30 3.82
CA GLY A 259 -3.70 -25.71 4.24
C GLY A 259 -2.56 -25.22 3.33
N ILE A 260 -2.85 -24.37 2.34
CA ILE A 260 -1.89 -23.91 1.32
C ILE A 260 -2.00 -22.39 1.15
N ILE A 261 -0.91 -21.67 1.48
CA ILE A 261 -0.81 -20.24 1.15
C ILE A 261 -0.72 -20.06 -0.38
N SER A 262 -1.74 -19.46 -0.95
CA SER A 262 -1.97 -19.34 -2.38
C SER A 262 -2.39 -17.91 -2.79
N SER A 263 -3.00 -17.75 -3.96
CA SER A 263 -3.55 -16.44 -4.36
C SER A 263 -4.89 -16.13 -3.67
N ASP A 264 -5.59 -17.13 -3.18
CA ASP A 264 -6.89 -16.96 -2.51
C ASP A 264 -6.73 -16.28 -1.13
N ASP A 265 -5.51 -16.27 -0.59
CA ASP A 265 -5.14 -15.68 0.70
C ASP A 265 -4.70 -14.21 0.61
N LYS A 266 -4.76 -13.63 -0.59
CA LYS A 266 -4.29 -12.26 -0.82
C LYS A 266 -5.38 -11.23 -0.54
N ASP A 267 -4.99 -10.15 0.14
CA ASP A 267 -5.85 -9.09 0.67
C ASP A 267 -6.45 -8.13 -0.38
N GLY A 268 -6.16 -8.33 -1.67
CA GLY A 268 -6.51 -7.39 -2.75
C GLY A 268 -7.96 -7.42 -3.22
N TRP A 269 -8.26 -6.52 -4.15
CA TRP A 269 -9.57 -6.36 -4.80
C TRP A 269 -10.15 -7.68 -5.33
N ARG A 270 -9.35 -8.45 -6.07
CA ARG A 270 -9.78 -9.66 -6.81
C ARG A 270 -10.05 -10.85 -5.91
N TYR A 271 -9.19 -11.08 -4.91
CA TYR A 271 -9.14 -12.33 -4.15
C TYR A 271 -9.96 -12.22 -2.86
N HIS A 272 -9.33 -12.00 -1.70
CA HIS A 272 -10.02 -12.00 -0.41
C HIS A 272 -11.26 -11.09 -0.37
N GLN A 273 -11.17 -9.90 -0.97
CA GLN A 273 -12.31 -8.97 -1.00
C GLN A 273 -13.38 -9.35 -2.04
N SER A 274 -13.04 -10.20 -3.01
CA SER A 274 -13.93 -10.72 -4.05
C SER A 274 -14.77 -9.63 -4.74
N LEU A 275 -14.16 -8.46 -4.94
CA LEU A 275 -14.85 -7.30 -5.49
C LEU A 275 -15.03 -7.46 -7.00
N PRO A 276 -16.15 -6.97 -7.57
CA PRO A 276 -16.40 -7.11 -9.00
C PRO A 276 -15.31 -6.48 -9.88
N TYR A 277 -14.86 -7.24 -10.87
CA TYR A 277 -13.95 -6.79 -11.93
C TYR A 277 -14.44 -7.26 -13.30
N THR A 278 -13.80 -6.79 -14.37
CA THR A 278 -14.13 -7.16 -15.75
C THR A 278 -12.87 -7.29 -16.57
N THR A 279 -12.92 -8.09 -17.63
CA THR A 279 -11.90 -8.15 -18.69
C THR A 279 -12.32 -7.34 -19.92
N LYS A 280 -13.50 -6.70 -19.90
CA LYS A 280 -14.00 -5.93 -21.03
C LYS A 280 -13.24 -4.61 -21.18
N MET A 281 -12.39 -4.55 -22.18
CA MET A 281 -11.66 -3.35 -22.57
C MET A 281 -12.60 -2.30 -23.16
N LYS A 282 -12.54 -1.06 -22.64
CA LYS A 282 -13.30 0.08 -23.17
C LYS A 282 -12.33 1.13 -23.65
N ARG A 283 -12.39 1.47 -24.94
CA ARG A 283 -11.46 2.43 -25.57
C ARG A 283 -11.33 3.77 -24.84
N LYS A 284 -12.43 4.29 -24.28
CA LYS A 284 -12.43 5.55 -23.51
C LYS A 284 -11.76 5.46 -22.13
N LEU A 285 -11.45 4.25 -21.65
CA LEU A 285 -10.83 4.01 -20.34
C LEU A 285 -9.40 3.53 -20.45
N ILE A 286 -8.96 3.06 -21.62
CA ILE A 286 -7.59 2.60 -21.83
C ILE A 286 -6.68 3.79 -22.19
N ASN A 287 -5.39 3.59 -21.99
CA ASN A 287 -4.36 4.55 -22.34
C ASN A 287 -4.23 4.61 -23.88
N ALA A 288 -4.39 5.80 -24.47
CA ALA A 288 -4.47 5.96 -25.92
C ALA A 288 -3.14 5.64 -26.61
N GLU A 289 -2.02 6.03 -26.00
CA GLU A 289 -0.67 5.72 -26.50
C GLU A 289 -0.42 4.21 -26.48
N ALA A 290 -0.77 3.55 -25.38
CA ALA A 290 -0.63 2.10 -25.28
C ALA A 290 -1.55 1.33 -26.25
N ASP A 291 -2.75 1.84 -26.52
CA ASP A 291 -3.67 1.30 -27.54
C ASP A 291 -3.07 1.46 -28.95
N ALA A 292 -2.56 2.65 -29.27
CA ALA A 292 -1.95 2.94 -30.57
C ALA A 292 -0.72 2.07 -30.86
N MET A 293 0.04 1.72 -29.82
CA MET A 293 1.20 0.83 -29.92
C MET A 293 0.84 -0.67 -29.86
N GLY A 294 -0.44 -1.02 -29.68
CA GLY A 294 -0.91 -2.40 -29.66
C GLY A 294 -0.54 -3.18 -28.39
N TYR A 295 -0.18 -2.51 -27.30
CA TYR A 295 0.30 -3.19 -26.08
C TYR A 295 -0.79 -4.00 -25.37
N TYR A 296 -2.06 -3.68 -25.59
CA TYR A 296 -3.18 -4.48 -25.09
C TYR A 296 -3.43 -5.76 -25.88
N ASP A 297 -2.76 -5.96 -27.01
CA ASP A 297 -2.90 -7.18 -27.82
C ASP A 297 -1.68 -8.10 -27.66
N LEU A 298 -0.60 -7.62 -27.03
CA LEU A 298 0.59 -8.41 -26.75
C LEU A 298 0.34 -9.47 -25.66
N PRO A 299 1.07 -10.60 -25.65
CA PRO A 299 0.91 -11.67 -24.67
C PRO A 299 0.97 -11.20 -23.21
#